data_AF-A0A8T3R6P9-F1
#
_entry.id   AF-A0A8T3R6P9-F1
#
_cell.length_a   1.000
_cell.length_b   1.000
_cell.length_c   1.000
_cell.angle_alpha   90.00
_cell.angle_beta   90.00
_cell.angle_gamma   90.00
#
_symmetry.space_group_name_H-M   'P 1'
#
loop_
_entity.id
_entity.type
_entity.pdbx_description
1 polymer ?
#
loop_
_entity_poly.entity_id
_entity_poly.type
_entity_poly.pdbx_seq_one_letter_code
_entity_poly.pdbx_strand_id
1 'polypeptide(L)' 'MHAITPRTIVDKIWSEHVVTQDPGAPSVLAVDLHLVHEVTSPQAFSGLRRRGIGVHRPGQTVATADHSI' A
#
# COMPACT_ATOMS: atom_id res chain seq x y z
N MET A 1 -13.90 -18.00 -31.04
CA MET A 1 -12.70 -18.16 -30.19
C MET A 1 -12.46 -16.82 -29.51
N HIS A 2 -12.62 -16.73 -28.19
CA HIS A 2 -12.22 -15.51 -27.48
C HIS A 2 -10.69 -15.50 -27.42
N ALA A 3 -10.06 -14.60 -28.16
CA ALA A 3 -8.63 -14.37 -28.04
C ALA A 3 -8.37 -13.81 -26.64
N ILE A 4 -7.63 -14.54 -25.81
CA ILE A 4 -7.16 -14.02 -24.53
C ILE A 4 -6.05 -13.03 -24.85
N THR A 5 -6.31 -11.73 -24.60
CA THR A 5 -5.27 -10.71 -24.68
C THR A 5 -4.19 -11.04 -23.66
N PRO A 6 -2.93 -11.29 -24.07
CA PRO A 6 -1.85 -11.53 -23.13
C PRO A 6 -1.71 -10.34 -22.19
N ARG A 7 -1.63 -10.61 -20.89
CA ARG A 7 -1.41 -9.61 -19.84
C ARG A 7 0.01 -9.68 -19.32
N THR A 8 0.63 -8.53 -19.05
CA THR A 8 1.92 -8.49 -18.37
C THR A 8 1.78 -8.96 -16.93
N ILE A 9 2.89 -9.25 -16.25
CA ILE A 9 2.85 -9.58 -14.82
C ILE A 9 2.33 -8.40 -13.99
N VAL A 10 2.67 -7.16 -14.38
CA VAL A 10 2.20 -5.94 -13.71
C VAL A 10 0.68 -5.83 -13.85
N ASP A 11 0.11 -6.05 -15.03
CA ASP A 11 -1.35 -5.98 -15.23
C ASP A 11 -2.10 -7.02 -14.39
N LYS A 12 -1.52 -8.21 -14.25
CA LYS A 12 -2.09 -9.29 -13.43
C LYS A 12 -2.12 -8.88 -11.97
N ILE A 13 -0.97 -8.50 -11.41
CA ILE A 13 -0.84 -8.06 -10.01
C ILE A 13 -1.75 -6.85 -9.77
N TRP A 14 -1.67 -5.82 -10.61
CA TRP A 14 -2.52 -4.63 -10.46
C TRP A 14 -4.01 -5.01 -10.42
N SER A 15 -4.48 -5.82 -11.37
CA SER A 15 -5.88 -6.23 -11.43
C SER A 15 -6.36 -7.02 -10.21
N GLU A 16 -5.46 -7.77 -9.56
CA GLU A 16 -5.78 -8.53 -8.34
C GLU A 16 -5.87 -7.65 -7.08
N HIS A 17 -5.30 -6.44 -7.10
CA HIS A 17 -5.19 -5.57 -5.92
C HIS A 17 -6.09 -4.32 -5.97
N VAL A 18 -6.83 -4.11 -7.06
CA VAL A 18 -7.86 -3.05 -7.13
C VAL A 18 -9.04 -3.43 -6.24
N VAL A 19 -9.35 -2.57 -5.27
CA VAL A 19 -10.51 -2.69 -4.38
C VAL A 19 -11.74 -2.01 -4.99
N THR A 20 -11.56 -0.81 -5.55
CA THR A 20 -12.61 -0.10 -6.30
C THR A 20 -11.99 0.80 -7.36
N GLN A 21 -12.76 1.09 -8.40
CA GLN A 21 -12.38 2.02 -9.45
C GLN A 21 -13.62 2.75 -9.95
N ASP A 22 -13.84 3.94 -9.40
CA ASP A 22 -14.97 4.78 -9.77
C ASP A 22 -14.66 5.54 -11.08
N PRO A 23 -15.67 5.77 -11.95
CA PRO A 23 -15.48 6.55 -13.16
C PRO A 23 -14.90 7.93 -12.87
N GLY A 24 -13.78 8.27 -13.51
CA GLY A 24 -13.11 9.57 -13.35
C GLY A 24 -12.25 9.71 -12.09
N ALA A 25 -12.14 8.67 -11.25
CA ALA A 25 -11.24 8.65 -10.09
C ALA A 25 -10.08 7.66 -10.29
N PRO A 26 -8.93 7.86 -9.63
CA PRO A 26 -7.89 6.85 -9.56
C PRO A 26 -8.40 5.56 -8.90
N SER A 27 -7.85 4.41 -9.30
CA SER A 27 -8.14 3.13 -8.65
C SER A 27 -7.68 3.16 -7.20
N VAL A 28 -8.47 2.56 -6.31
CA VAL A 28 -8.07 2.31 -4.92
C VAL A 28 -7.44 0.94 -4.85
N LEU A 29 -6.20 0.88 -4.37
CA LEU A 29 -5.46 -0.37 -4.21
C LEU A 29 -5.39 -0.79 -2.74
N ALA A 30 -5.47 -2.10 -2.50
CA ALA A 30 -5.02 -2.68 -1.24
C ALA A 30 -3.49 -2.79 -1.25
N VAL A 31 -2.84 -2.41 -0.15
CA VAL A 31 -1.39 -2.54 0.04
C VAL A 31 -1.13 -3.65 1.04
N ASP A 32 -0.43 -4.70 0.60
CA ASP A 32 -0.25 -5.91 1.40
C ASP A 32 0.94 -5.86 2.36
N LEU A 33 1.90 -4.97 2.09
CA LEU A 33 3.10 -4.80 2.89
C LEU A 33 3.54 -3.33 2.91
N HIS A 34 3.65 -2.78 4.11
CA HIS A 34 4.27 -1.49 4.37
C HIS A 34 5.67 -1.72 4.94
N LEU A 35 6.67 -1.25 4.21
CA LEU A 35 8.05 -1.18 4.71
C LEU A 35 8.31 0.22 5.24
N VAL A 36 8.70 0.31 6.50
CA VAL A 36 8.90 1.59 7.20
C VAL A 36 10.27 1.59 7.88
N HIS A 37 10.86 2.78 7.99
CA HIS A 37 12.16 2.99 8.64
C HIS A 37 12.17 4.23 9.53
N GLU A 38 13.14 4.33 10.42
CA GLU A 38 13.22 5.31 11.51
C GLU A 38 13.36 6.77 11.07
N VAL A 39 13.77 7.03 9.82
CA VAL A 39 14.00 8.42 9.36
C VAL A 39 12.70 9.09 8.92
N THR A 40 11.92 8.46 8.05
CA THR A 40 10.73 9.10 7.45
C THR A 40 9.44 8.74 8.18
N SER A 41 9.38 7.55 8.77
CA SER A 41 8.14 7.01 9.34
C SER A 41 7.66 7.71 10.61
N PRO A 42 8.52 8.29 11.48
CA PRO A 42 8.04 9.05 12.64
C PRO A 42 7.05 10.18 12.27
N GLN A 43 7.23 10.80 11.11
CA GLN A 43 6.30 11.82 10.60
C GLN A 43 4.93 11.21 10.26
N ALA A 44 4.90 10.07 9.58
CA ALA A 44 3.66 9.35 9.25
C ALA A 44 2.90 8.92 10.52
N PHE A 45 3.59 8.33 11.50
CA PHE A 45 2.99 7.94 12.79
C PHE A 45 2.49 9.14 13.60
N SER A 46 3.17 10.28 13.52
CA SER A 46 2.69 11.52 14.13
C SER A 46 1.38 12.00 13.49
N GLY A 47 1.23 11.83 12.17
CA GLY A 47 -0.02 12.08 11.45
C GLY A 47 -1.18 11.20 11.93
N LEU A 48 -0.93 9.90 12.14
CA LEU A 48 -1.92 8.96 12.68
C LEU A 48 -2.38 9.38 14.09
N ARG A 49 -1.42 9.69 14.99
CA ARG A 49 -1.71 10.15 16.35
C ARG A 49 -2.56 11.41 16.37
N ARG A 50 -2.24 12.41 15.54
CA ARG A 50 -3.04 13.66 15.44
C ARG A 50 -4.47 13.41 15.00
N ARG A 51 -4.70 12.41 14.15
CA ARG A 51 -6.03 12.00 13.68
C ARG A 51 -6.77 11.11 14.67
N GLY A 52 -6.14 10.72 15.79
CA GLY A 52 -6.72 9.81 16.78
C GLY A 52 -6.90 8.38 16.27
N ILE A 53 -6.17 7.97 15.23
CA ILE A 53 -6.28 6.63 14.64
C ILE A 53 -4.98 5.84 14.81
N GLY A 54 -5.12 4.52 14.93
CA GLY A 54 -4.00 3.58 14.91
C GLY A 54 -3.60 3.15 13.50
N VAL A 55 -2.53 2.36 13.41
CA VAL A 55 -2.20 1.62 12.19
C VAL A 55 -3.31 0.61 11.93
N HIS A 56 -3.89 0.63 10.72
CA HIS A 56 -5.05 -0.20 10.42
C HIS A 56 -4.71 -1.71 10.35
N ARG A 57 -3.55 -2.07 9.81
CA ARG A 57 -3.09 -3.46 9.65
C ARG A 57 -1.65 -3.65 10.15
N PRO A 58 -1.40 -3.67 11.47
CA PRO A 58 -0.04 -3.78 12.01
C PRO A 58 0.72 -5.02 11.53
N GLY A 59 0.03 -6.15 11.31
CA GLY A 59 0.64 -7.38 10.78
C GLY A 59 1.14 -7.30 9.34
N GLN A 60 0.76 -6.24 8.61
CA GLN A 60 1.25 -5.93 7.26
C GLN A 60 2.28 -4.80 7.26
N THR A 61 2.80 -4.42 8.43
CA THR A 61 3.82 -3.37 8.55
C THR A 61 5.09 -3.94 9.15
N VAL A 62 6.20 -3.82 8.43
CA VAL A 62 7.52 -4.21 8.90
C VAL A 62 8.37 -2.97 9.06
N ALA A 63 8.91 -2.78 10.27
CA ALA A 63 9.76 -1.66 10.62
C ALA A 63 11.20 -2.11 10.78
N THR A 64 12.14 -1.36 10.21
CA THR A 64 13.58 -1.52 10.43
C THR A 64 14.18 -0.24 11.00
N ALA A 65 15.28 -0.35 11.74
CA ALA A 65 16.11 0.76 12.18
C ALA A 65 17.53 0.50 11.70
N ASP A 66 17.94 1.15 10.62
CA ASP A 66 19.13 0.78 9.84
C ASP A 66 19.95 1.97 9.30
N HIS A 67 19.47 3.20 9.43
CA HIS A 67 20.10 4.42 8.93
C HIS A 67 20.71 5.30 10.04
N SER A 68 20.20 5.25 11.28
CA SER A 68 20.64 6.09 12.39
C SER A 68 20.44 5.38 13.71
N ILE A 69 21.54 4.81 14.22
CA ILE A 69 21.60 4.04 15.47
C ILE A 69 22.39 4.82 16.52
#